data_AF-A0A9P7V797-F1
#
_entry.id   AF-A0A9P7V797-F1
#
_cell.length_a   1.000
_cell.length_b   1.000
_cell.length_c   1.000
_cell.angle_alpha   90.00
_cell.angle_beta   90.00
_cell.angle_gamma   90.00
#
_symmetry.space_group_name_H-M   'P 1'
#
loop_
_entity.id
_entity.type
_entity.pdbx_description
1 polymer ?
#
loop_
_entity_poly.entity_id
_entity_poly.type
_entity_poly.pdbx_seq_one_letter_code
_entity_poly.pdbx_strand_id
1 'polypeptide(L)'
;MVAVPEPVKKVFEAFPLVEQMPVSSATPGKSAQLEQRKYYFTQTSETKDLNNDEKFTLGIHNVIEFEGRYIPTDPVSLSQALILCFRNGLKLPTNTSTSPTNGAHSDHAMLTLSYVASPDNELPILIEDTGSRIIRTGTMVNQILSNKYFDKDIKGLYLNQFLDERLYDMWVLCMLTEHENLQVQSYWNQTFSDMIGSDMELSKLFQDMTHWSGFRIRHAHLFNQLKTSTGDFWSRSNRKLLKNYYLTEVERIQKKLPILVQSVVEHPILKLKLASYIVIFDTLLSETRIGQVFHESDDLVDARKIILSY
;
A
#
# COMPACT_ATOMS: atom_id res chain seq x y z
N MET A 1 13.72 36.71 26.52
CA MET A 1 12.30 36.76 26.07
C MET A 1 11.63 37.89 26.82
N VAL A 2 11.05 38.86 26.12
CA VAL A 2 10.35 39.99 26.76
C VAL A 2 8.91 39.56 26.99
N ALA A 3 8.50 39.46 28.26
CA ALA A 3 7.11 39.17 28.61
C ALA A 3 6.26 40.41 28.36
N VAL A 4 5.21 40.27 27.56
CA VAL A 4 4.26 41.36 27.29
C VAL A 4 3.43 41.60 28.55
N PRO A 5 3.29 42.86 29.01
CA PRO A 5 2.45 43.18 30.15
C PRO A 5 0.98 42.76 29.94
N GLU A 6 0.39 42.18 30.97
CA GLU A 6 -0.98 41.62 30.95
C GLU A 6 -2.06 42.57 30.38
N PRO A 7 -2.03 43.90 30.62
CA PRO A 7 -3.01 44.80 30.03
C PRO A 7 -2.92 44.88 28.50
N VAL A 8 -1.71 44.85 27.96
CA VAL A 8 -1.47 44.88 26.51
C VAL A 8 -1.94 43.56 25.90
N LYS A 9 -1.63 42.43 26.56
CA LYS A 9 -2.07 41.10 26.14
C LYS A 9 -3.59 41.00 26.04
N LYS A 10 -4.35 41.51 27.02
CA LYS A 10 -5.81 41.54 27.00
C LYS A 10 -6.42 42.36 25.86
N VAL A 11 -5.77 43.45 25.45
CA VAL A 11 -6.23 44.26 24.30
C VAL A 11 -6.12 43.46 23.00
N PHE A 12 -5.06 42.67 22.85
CA PHE A 12 -4.87 41.84 21.65
C PHE A 12 -5.70 40.55 21.67
N GLU A 13 -5.93 39.94 22.84
CA GLU A 13 -6.81 38.77 23.00
C GLU A 13 -8.30 39.11 22.85
N ALA A 14 -8.69 40.38 22.93
CA ALA A 14 -10.05 40.84 22.64
C ALA A 14 -10.38 40.86 21.13
N PHE A 15 -9.40 40.56 20.28
CA PHE A 15 -9.61 40.34 18.85
C PHE A 15 -9.46 38.84 18.55
N PRO A 16 -10.36 38.25 17.75
CA PRO A 16 -11.36 38.89 16.89
C PRO A 16 -12.66 39.29 17.63
N LEU A 17 -13.23 40.44 17.24
CA LEU A 17 -14.47 40.98 17.82
C LEU A 17 -15.71 40.11 17.54
N VAL A 18 -15.65 39.27 16.51
CA VAL A 18 -16.68 38.29 16.13
C VAL A 18 -15.97 37.04 15.64
N GLU A 19 -16.11 35.95 16.38
CA GLU A 19 -15.74 34.62 15.89
C GLU A 19 -16.83 34.13 14.95
N GLN A 20 -16.49 33.93 13.69
CA GLN A 20 -17.41 33.28 12.76
C GLN A 20 -17.46 31.79 13.08
N MET A 21 -18.67 31.23 13.06
CA MET A 21 -18.84 29.79 13.15
C MET A 21 -18.11 29.10 11.98
N PRO A 22 -17.51 27.92 12.19
CA PRO A 22 -16.89 27.15 11.12
C PRO A 22 -17.87 26.99 9.96
N VAL A 23 -17.51 27.52 8.79
CA VAL A 23 -18.32 27.34 7.59
C VAL A 23 -18.15 25.90 7.13
N SER A 24 -19.24 25.14 7.11
CA SER A 24 -19.22 23.78 6.58
C SER A 24 -18.75 23.79 5.13
N SER A 25 -17.57 23.24 4.86
CA SER A 25 -16.99 23.10 3.53
C SER A 25 -17.55 21.88 2.78
N ALA A 26 -18.61 21.26 3.30
CA ALA A 26 -19.23 20.07 2.73
C ALA A 26 -19.92 20.42 1.39
N THR A 27 -19.19 20.25 0.29
CA THR A 27 -19.77 20.27 -1.05
C THR A 27 -20.37 18.89 -1.31
N PRO A 28 -21.70 18.74 -1.55
CA PRO A 28 -22.36 17.44 -1.67
C PRO A 28 -21.68 16.49 -2.68
N GLY A 29 -21.22 17.02 -3.82
CA GLY A 29 -20.54 16.22 -4.85
C GLY A 29 -19.20 15.60 -4.42
N LYS A 30 -18.45 16.24 -3.52
CA LYS A 30 -17.16 15.72 -3.04
C LYS A 30 -17.34 14.54 -2.07
N SER A 31 -18.40 14.59 -1.26
CA SER A 31 -18.70 13.51 -0.31
C SER A 31 -19.09 12.21 -1.03
N ALA A 32 -19.92 12.29 -2.08
CA ALA A 32 -20.30 11.12 -2.87
C ALA A 32 -19.10 10.51 -3.62
N GLN A 33 -18.21 11.33 -4.19
CA GLN A 33 -16.99 10.84 -4.84
C GLN A 33 -16.03 10.17 -3.86
N LEU A 34 -15.95 10.68 -2.62
CA LEU A 34 -15.12 10.07 -1.59
C LEU A 34 -15.68 8.71 -1.16
N GLU A 35 -17.00 8.61 -0.94
CA GLU A 35 -17.65 7.35 -0.57
C GLU A 35 -17.53 6.28 -1.65
N GLN A 36 -17.58 6.64 -2.94
CA GLN A 36 -17.35 5.72 -4.05
C GLN A 36 -15.94 5.11 -4.07
N ARG A 37 -14.97 5.75 -3.41
CA ARG A 37 -13.57 5.30 -3.32
C ARG A 37 -13.28 4.53 -2.04
N LYS A 38 -14.26 4.38 -1.15
CA LYS A 38 -14.13 3.67 0.12
C LYS A 38 -14.63 2.24 0.01
N TYR A 39 -13.85 1.34 0.59
CA TYR A 39 -14.15 -0.07 0.70
C TYR A 39 -14.11 -0.45 2.18
N TYR A 40 -15.29 -0.55 2.79
CA TYR A 40 -15.42 -0.78 4.23
C TYR A 40 -15.10 -2.23 4.61
N PHE A 41 -14.26 -2.40 5.63
CA PHE A 41 -14.01 -3.72 6.19
C PHE A 41 -15.30 -4.29 6.81
N THR A 42 -15.40 -5.61 6.88
CA THR A 42 -16.53 -6.28 7.51
C THR A 42 -16.16 -6.75 8.91
N GLN A 43 -17.06 -6.54 9.87
CA GLN A 43 -16.83 -6.94 11.25
C GLN A 43 -17.29 -8.38 11.46
N THR A 44 -16.49 -9.18 12.14
CA THR A 44 -16.92 -10.51 12.56
C THR A 44 -17.84 -10.36 13.77
N SER A 45 -18.97 -11.07 13.81
CA SER A 45 -20.02 -10.94 14.84
C SER A 45 -19.54 -11.09 16.30
N GLU A 46 -18.30 -11.55 16.50
CA GLU A 46 -17.67 -11.82 17.80
C GLU A 46 -16.92 -10.62 18.40
N THR A 47 -16.63 -9.56 17.63
CA THR A 47 -15.86 -8.40 18.11
C THR A 47 -16.70 -7.15 18.27
N LYS A 48 -17.72 -7.16 19.15
CA LYS A 48 -18.56 -5.98 19.44
C LYS A 48 -17.89 -4.88 20.28
N ASP A 49 -16.66 -5.09 20.76
CA ASP A 49 -16.03 -4.25 21.79
C ASP A 49 -14.79 -3.45 21.32
N LEU A 50 -14.70 -3.10 20.03
CA LEU A 50 -13.77 -2.04 19.65
C LEU A 50 -14.38 -0.71 20.09
N ASN A 51 -13.73 0.01 21.00
CA ASN A 51 -14.12 1.35 21.43
C ASN A 51 -14.49 2.18 20.18
N ASN A 52 -15.75 2.63 20.10
CA ASN A 52 -16.36 3.32 18.95
C ASN A 52 -15.65 4.60 18.46
N ASP A 53 -14.59 5.05 19.13
CA ASP A 53 -13.91 6.30 18.85
C ASP A 53 -12.66 6.15 17.98
N GLU A 54 -12.08 4.95 17.84
CA GLU A 54 -10.86 4.76 17.05
C GLU A 54 -11.19 4.24 15.64
N LYS A 55 -11.25 5.15 14.67
CA LYS A 55 -11.47 4.81 13.25
C LYS A 55 -10.15 4.85 12.51
N PHE A 56 -9.99 3.97 11.51
CA PHE A 56 -8.83 4.03 10.64
C PHE A 56 -9.22 3.88 9.18
N THR A 57 -8.48 4.56 8.31
CA THR A 57 -8.59 4.44 6.86
C THR A 57 -7.22 4.08 6.29
N LEU A 58 -7.14 2.96 5.57
CA LEU A 58 -5.94 2.57 4.83
C LEU A 58 -5.99 3.19 3.41
N GLY A 59 -5.13 4.16 3.15
CA GLY A 59 -4.94 4.76 1.84
C GLY A 59 -4.12 3.84 0.94
N ILE A 60 -4.67 3.45 -0.20
CA ILE A 60 -4.09 2.47 -1.15
C ILE A 60 -4.16 2.99 -2.59
N HIS A 61 -3.40 2.41 -3.51
CA HIS A 61 -3.40 2.83 -4.92
C HIS A 61 -4.74 2.57 -5.61
N ASN A 62 -5.12 1.29 -5.70
CA ASN A 62 -6.38 0.87 -6.27
C ASN A 62 -6.83 -0.47 -5.66
N VAL A 63 -8.02 -0.94 -6.03
CA VAL A 63 -8.50 -2.28 -5.67
C VAL A 63 -8.93 -3.07 -6.89
N ILE A 64 -8.92 -4.39 -6.75
CA ILE A 64 -9.52 -5.34 -7.68
C ILE A 64 -10.43 -6.30 -6.92
N GLU A 65 -11.39 -6.89 -7.64
CA GLU A 65 -12.18 -8.00 -7.12
C GLU A 65 -11.39 -9.30 -7.27
N PHE A 66 -11.20 -10.00 -6.16
CA PHE A 66 -10.55 -11.29 -6.08
C PHE A 66 -11.47 -12.24 -5.30
N GLU A 67 -12.06 -13.22 -6.00
CA GLU A 67 -12.90 -14.27 -5.40
C GLU A 67 -14.01 -13.69 -4.48
N GLY A 68 -14.66 -12.59 -4.91
CA GLY A 68 -15.75 -11.91 -4.21
C GLY A 68 -15.34 -10.87 -3.17
N ARG A 69 -14.03 -10.60 -3.04
CA ARG A 69 -13.44 -9.64 -2.09
C ARG A 69 -12.70 -8.54 -2.80
N TYR A 70 -12.69 -7.35 -2.22
CA TYR A 70 -11.84 -6.26 -2.71
C TYR A 70 -10.47 -6.33 -2.05
N ILE A 71 -9.44 -6.49 -2.86
CA ILE A 71 -8.04 -6.49 -2.43
C ILE A 71 -7.28 -5.33 -3.08
N PRO A 72 -6.29 -4.72 -2.40
CA PRO A 72 -5.41 -3.74 -3.02
C PRO A 72 -4.63 -4.31 -4.22
N THR A 73 -4.22 -3.43 -5.14
CA THR A 73 -3.47 -3.82 -6.35
C THR A 73 -1.96 -3.96 -6.15
N ASP A 74 -1.44 -3.58 -4.99
CA ASP A 74 -0.02 -3.72 -4.64
C ASP A 74 0.14 -4.63 -3.41
N PRO A 75 1.25 -5.40 -3.34
CA PRO A 75 1.42 -6.42 -2.31
C PRO A 75 1.62 -5.82 -0.91
N VAL A 76 2.18 -4.60 -0.80
CA VAL A 76 2.42 -3.96 0.49
C VAL A 76 1.10 -3.49 1.11
N SER A 77 0.25 -2.82 0.34
CA SER A 77 -1.10 -2.43 0.75
C SER A 77 -1.95 -3.63 1.13
N LEU A 78 -1.94 -4.71 0.33
CA LEU A 78 -2.67 -5.93 0.68
C LEU A 78 -2.14 -6.54 1.99
N SER A 79 -0.82 -6.58 2.18
CA SER A 79 -0.24 -7.10 3.41
C SER A 79 -0.66 -6.28 4.63
N GLN A 80 -0.68 -4.95 4.52
CA GLN A 80 -1.12 -4.07 5.59
C GLN A 80 -2.62 -4.21 5.86
N ALA A 81 -3.45 -4.34 4.81
CA ALA A 81 -4.88 -4.59 4.95
C ALA A 81 -5.15 -5.90 5.71
N LEU A 82 -4.46 -6.99 5.37
CA LEU A 82 -4.59 -8.28 6.05
C LEU A 82 -4.09 -8.21 7.50
N ILE A 83 -2.98 -7.52 7.76
CA ILE A 83 -2.46 -7.35 9.12
C ILE A 83 -3.43 -6.52 9.97
N LEU A 84 -4.08 -5.51 9.40
CA LEU A 84 -5.13 -4.74 10.06
C LEU A 84 -6.37 -5.60 10.31
N CYS A 85 -6.75 -6.46 9.37
CA CYS A 85 -7.82 -7.45 9.56
C CYS A 85 -7.50 -8.40 10.72
N PHE A 86 -6.32 -8.99 10.71
CA PHE A 86 -5.84 -9.88 11.77
C PHE A 86 -5.80 -9.21 13.14
N ARG A 87 -5.32 -7.96 13.23
CA ARG A 87 -5.21 -7.24 14.50
C ARG A 87 -6.54 -6.83 15.11
N ASN A 88 -7.53 -6.52 14.27
CA ASN A 88 -8.80 -5.94 14.71
C ASN A 88 -9.98 -6.92 14.58
N GLY A 89 -9.74 -8.18 14.19
CA GLY A 89 -10.79 -9.17 13.97
C GLY A 89 -11.74 -8.79 12.82
N LEU A 90 -11.22 -8.08 11.81
CA LEU A 90 -11.97 -7.66 10.64
C LEU A 90 -11.74 -8.62 9.47
N LYS A 91 -12.56 -8.46 8.44
CA LYS A 91 -12.50 -9.16 7.18
C LYS A 91 -12.46 -8.18 6.02
N LEU A 92 -11.88 -8.60 4.90
CA LEU A 92 -11.77 -7.77 3.71
C LEU A 92 -13.16 -7.33 3.19
N PRO A 93 -13.25 -6.17 2.52
CA PRO A 93 -14.51 -5.71 1.92
C PRO A 93 -15.02 -6.69 0.83
N THR A 94 -16.33 -6.82 0.65
CA THR A 94 -16.96 -7.75 -0.31
C THR A 94 -17.90 -7.03 -1.29
N ASN A 95 -18.06 -7.59 -2.51
CA ASN A 95 -18.94 -7.07 -3.57
C ASN A 95 -20.44 -7.45 -3.38
N THR A 96 -20.86 -7.73 -2.16
CA THR A 96 -22.23 -8.20 -1.91
C THR A 96 -23.22 -7.06 -1.98
N SER A 97 -23.85 -6.90 -3.16
CA SER A 97 -25.11 -6.17 -3.38
C SER A 97 -26.30 -6.78 -2.61
N THR A 98 -26.08 -7.90 -1.93
CA THR A 98 -26.99 -8.49 -0.94
C THR A 98 -26.86 -7.80 0.41
N SER A 99 -27.44 -6.60 0.48
CA SER A 99 -28.15 -6.05 1.63
C SER A 99 -27.38 -5.78 2.95
N PRO A 100 -27.46 -4.54 3.48
CA PRO A 100 -27.05 -4.17 4.84
C PRO A 100 -28.06 -4.68 5.89
N THR A 101 -28.47 -5.95 5.81
CA THR A 101 -29.52 -6.45 6.69
C THR A 101 -29.02 -7.21 7.90
N ASN A 102 -27.75 -7.64 8.01
CA ASN A 102 -27.23 -8.25 9.27
C ASN A 102 -25.70 -8.24 9.48
N GLY A 103 -24.90 -7.67 8.57
CA GLY A 103 -23.46 -7.46 8.80
C GLY A 103 -23.19 -5.98 9.02
N ALA A 104 -22.89 -5.56 10.25
CA ALA A 104 -22.51 -4.18 10.52
C ALA A 104 -21.23 -3.86 9.72
N HIS A 105 -21.30 -2.89 8.81
CA HIS A 105 -20.10 -2.34 8.20
C HIS A 105 -19.24 -1.74 9.31
N SER A 106 -17.95 -2.10 9.32
CA SER A 106 -17.02 -1.49 10.26
C SER A 106 -16.77 -0.04 9.83
N ASP A 107 -16.55 0.84 10.79
CA ASP A 107 -16.13 2.23 10.54
C ASP A 107 -14.72 2.33 9.91
N HIS A 108 -13.97 1.23 9.91
CA HIS A 108 -12.69 1.12 9.23
C HIS A 108 -12.88 0.84 7.74
N ALA A 109 -12.05 1.47 6.91
CA ALA A 109 -12.12 1.33 5.45
C ALA A 109 -10.75 1.32 4.78
N MET A 110 -10.71 0.79 3.56
CA MET A 110 -9.68 1.13 2.57
C MET A 110 -10.17 2.29 1.72
N LEU A 111 -9.29 3.19 1.32
CA LEU A 111 -9.59 4.34 0.48
C LEU A 111 -8.60 4.42 -0.67
N THR A 112 -9.10 4.45 -1.91
CA THR A 112 -8.24 4.63 -3.07
C THR A 112 -7.78 6.09 -3.18
N LEU A 113 -6.47 6.28 -3.22
CA LEU A 113 -5.79 7.58 -3.23
C LEU A 113 -4.76 7.64 -4.35
N SER A 114 -4.36 8.85 -4.71
CA SER A 114 -3.14 9.04 -5.50
C SER A 114 -1.94 8.99 -4.57
N TYR A 115 -0.82 8.44 -5.05
CA TYR A 115 0.42 8.35 -4.25
C TYR A 115 0.95 9.70 -3.80
N VAL A 116 0.66 10.76 -4.55
CA VAL A 116 1.00 12.15 -4.20
C VAL A 116 0.25 12.68 -2.97
N ALA A 117 -0.76 11.96 -2.49
CA ALA A 117 -1.43 12.28 -1.24
C ALA A 117 -0.60 11.89 -0.01
N SER A 118 0.42 11.03 -0.17
CA SER A 118 1.34 10.65 0.90
C SER A 118 2.47 11.67 1.05
N PRO A 119 2.92 11.98 2.29
CA PRO A 119 4.07 12.85 2.53
C PRO A 119 5.38 12.41 1.84
N ASP A 120 5.54 11.11 1.59
CA ASP A 120 6.71 10.52 0.93
C ASP A 120 6.47 10.13 -0.53
N ASN A 121 5.33 10.53 -1.12
CA ASN A 121 4.91 10.12 -2.47
C ASN A 121 4.85 8.60 -2.67
N GLU A 122 4.55 7.84 -1.62
CA GLU A 122 4.41 6.38 -1.67
C GLU A 122 3.17 5.94 -0.87
N LEU A 123 2.44 4.95 -1.37
CA LEU A 123 1.37 4.27 -0.64
C LEU A 123 1.83 2.86 -0.27
N PRO A 124 1.25 2.23 0.76
CA PRO A 124 0.11 2.67 1.57
C PRO A 124 0.40 3.74 2.64
N ILE A 125 -0.65 4.45 3.06
CA ILE A 125 -0.68 5.27 4.28
C ILE A 125 -1.81 4.83 5.21
N LEU A 126 -1.59 4.92 6.52
CA LEU A 126 -2.63 4.67 7.53
C LEU A 126 -3.08 6.00 8.14
N ILE A 127 -4.37 6.29 8.02
CA ILE A 127 -5.01 7.47 8.60
C ILE A 127 -5.78 7.01 9.83
N GLU A 128 -5.39 7.46 11.02
CA GLU A 128 -6.04 7.14 12.29
C GLU A 128 -6.75 8.39 12.81
N ASP A 129 -8.05 8.26 13.12
CA ASP A 129 -8.87 9.32 13.68
C ASP A 129 -9.16 9.00 15.16
N THR A 130 -8.14 9.19 16.01
CA THR A 130 -8.22 8.94 17.47
C THR A 130 -8.20 10.27 18.23
N GLY A 131 -9.26 11.07 18.05
CA GLY A 131 -9.38 12.44 18.62
C GLY A 131 -8.54 13.52 17.94
N SER A 132 -7.41 13.16 17.33
CA SER A 132 -6.68 13.97 16.35
C SER A 132 -6.26 13.10 15.17
N ARG A 133 -6.23 13.69 13.97
CA ARG A 133 -5.92 12.95 12.75
C ARG A 133 -4.43 12.69 12.64
N ILE A 134 -4.04 11.41 12.66
CA ILE A 134 -2.65 10.96 12.51
C ILE A 134 -2.50 10.27 11.16
N ILE A 135 -1.48 10.64 10.39
CA ILE A 135 -1.14 9.99 9.11
C ILE A 135 0.21 9.30 9.29
N ARG A 136 0.24 7.97 9.11
CA ARG A 136 1.46 7.15 9.16
C ARG A 136 1.80 6.65 7.76
N THR A 137 3.05 6.81 7.36
CA THR A 137 3.53 6.25 6.09
C THR A 137 3.73 4.73 6.21
N GLY A 138 3.81 4.04 5.06
CA GLY A 138 4.09 2.60 5.03
C GLY A 138 5.36 2.22 5.80
N THR A 139 6.42 3.05 5.72
CA THR A 139 7.66 2.87 6.49
C THR A 139 7.41 2.94 8.00
N MET A 140 6.62 3.91 8.48
CA MET A 140 6.28 4.03 9.89
C MET A 140 5.45 2.85 10.38
N VAL A 141 4.47 2.41 9.58
CA VAL A 141 3.66 1.23 9.89
C VAL A 141 4.55 -0.02 9.98
N ASN A 142 5.45 -0.21 9.02
CA ASN A 142 6.39 -1.33 9.02
C ASN A 142 7.33 -1.31 10.23
N GLN A 143 7.81 -0.15 10.65
CA GLN A 143 8.62 -0.01 11.88
C GLN A 143 7.83 -0.40 13.13
N ILE A 144 6.57 0.04 13.25
CA ILE A 144 5.70 -0.33 14.37
C ILE A 144 5.47 -1.85 14.40
N LEU A 145 5.20 -2.46 13.23
CA LEU A 145 5.03 -3.91 13.12
C LEU A 145 6.33 -4.66 13.44
N SER A 146 7.46 -4.17 12.94
CA SER A 146 8.79 -4.72 13.21
C SER A 146 9.06 -4.78 14.71
N ASN A 147 8.88 -3.65 15.41
CA ASN A 147 9.13 -3.54 16.84
C ASN A 147 8.13 -4.38 17.66
N LYS A 148 6.88 -4.50 17.20
CA LYS A 148 5.85 -5.25 17.95
C LYS A 148 6.03 -6.76 17.85
N TYR A 149 6.35 -7.27 16.66
CA TYR A 149 6.31 -8.70 16.38
C TYR A 149 7.68 -9.37 16.27
N PHE A 150 8.75 -8.60 16.04
CA PHE A 150 10.06 -9.16 15.69
C PHE A 150 11.22 -8.70 16.59
N ASP A 151 10.98 -7.86 17.59
CA ASP A 151 12.02 -7.33 18.49
C ASP A 151 12.87 -8.43 19.17
N LYS A 152 12.25 -9.58 19.46
CA LYS A 152 12.91 -10.75 20.07
C LYS A 152 13.16 -11.91 19.11
N ASP A 153 12.66 -11.83 17.89
CA ASP A 153 12.78 -12.88 16.87
C ASP A 153 13.69 -12.40 15.73
N ILE A 154 14.99 -12.62 15.91
CA ILE A 154 16.02 -12.22 14.92
C ILE A 154 15.77 -12.91 13.57
N LYS A 155 15.33 -14.17 13.58
CA LYS A 155 15.05 -14.92 12.35
C LYS A 155 13.84 -14.32 11.64
N GLY A 156 12.77 -14.07 12.37
CA GLY A 156 11.57 -13.42 11.86
C GLY A 156 11.85 -12.01 11.34
N LEU A 157 12.71 -11.23 12.03
CA LEU A 157 13.14 -9.90 11.59
C LEU A 157 13.85 -9.95 10.24
N TYR A 158 14.77 -10.89 10.06
CA TYR A 158 15.47 -11.08 8.77
C TYR A 158 14.50 -11.47 7.64
N LEU A 159 13.57 -12.37 7.93
CA LEU A 159 12.53 -12.76 6.97
C LEU A 159 11.61 -11.56 6.64
N ASN A 160 11.25 -10.76 7.65
CA ASN A 160 10.44 -9.56 7.46
C ASN A 160 11.14 -8.56 6.53
N GLN A 161 12.44 -8.29 6.77
CA GLN A 161 13.25 -7.43 5.90
C GLN A 161 13.36 -8.01 4.48
N PHE A 162 13.49 -9.34 4.35
CA PHE A 162 13.51 -9.96 3.03
C PHE A 162 12.20 -9.73 2.26
N LEU A 163 11.04 -9.87 2.91
CA LEU A 163 9.75 -9.58 2.27
C LEU A 163 9.62 -8.09 1.92
N ASP A 164 9.86 -7.21 2.89
CA ASP A 164 9.65 -5.76 2.75
C ASP A 164 10.62 -5.09 1.78
N GLU A 165 11.84 -5.62 1.64
CA GLU A 165 12.85 -5.05 0.73
C GLU A 165 12.96 -5.87 -0.54
N ARG A 166 13.25 -7.18 -0.47
CA ARG A 166 13.63 -7.95 -1.67
C ARG A 166 12.43 -8.32 -2.54
N LEU A 167 11.32 -8.76 -1.95
CA LEU A 167 10.12 -9.03 -2.75
C LEU A 167 9.46 -7.74 -3.23
N TYR A 168 9.50 -6.67 -2.43
CA TYR A 168 9.04 -5.36 -2.89
C TYR A 168 9.89 -4.82 -4.05
N ASP A 169 11.22 -4.89 -3.93
CA ASP A 169 12.13 -4.51 -5.01
C ASP A 169 11.84 -5.32 -6.29
N MET A 170 11.48 -6.61 -6.15
CA MET A 170 11.07 -7.44 -7.29
C MET A 170 9.80 -6.92 -7.96
N TRP A 171 8.80 -6.56 -7.16
CA TRP A 171 7.57 -5.98 -7.68
C TRP A 171 7.85 -4.66 -8.39
N VAL A 172 8.65 -3.76 -7.81
CA VAL A 172 9.07 -2.51 -8.45
C VAL A 172 9.83 -2.78 -9.76
N LEU A 173 10.80 -3.71 -9.76
CA LEU A 173 11.53 -4.10 -10.98
C LEU A 173 10.61 -4.61 -12.08
N CYS A 174 9.65 -5.47 -11.72
CA CYS A 174 8.66 -5.99 -12.65
C CYS A 174 7.86 -4.85 -13.28
N MET A 175 7.34 -3.93 -12.45
CA MET A 175 6.61 -2.75 -12.94
C MET A 175 7.47 -1.88 -13.84
N LEU A 176 8.75 -1.68 -13.54
CA LEU A 176 9.64 -0.86 -14.38
C LEU A 176 10.06 -1.55 -15.68
N THR A 177 10.07 -2.89 -15.76
CA THR A 177 10.65 -3.64 -16.90
C THR A 177 9.63 -4.29 -17.81
N GLU A 178 8.53 -4.78 -17.27
CA GLU A 178 7.50 -5.56 -17.97
C GLU A 178 6.14 -4.84 -18.00
N HIS A 179 6.09 -3.53 -17.74
CA HIS A 179 4.85 -2.73 -17.79
C HIS A 179 4.06 -2.84 -19.09
N GLU A 180 4.72 -3.08 -20.23
CA GLU A 180 4.02 -3.23 -21.52
C GLU A 180 3.13 -4.49 -21.57
N ASN A 181 3.48 -5.51 -20.77
CA ASN A 181 2.68 -6.74 -20.63
C ASN A 181 1.62 -6.62 -19.53
N LEU A 182 1.53 -5.46 -18.89
CA LEU A 182 0.64 -5.23 -17.78
C LEU A 182 -0.44 -4.24 -18.21
N GLN A 183 -1.67 -4.45 -17.76
CA GLN A 183 -2.71 -3.43 -17.85
C GLN A 183 -2.47 -2.34 -16.79
N VAL A 184 -1.28 -1.74 -16.78
CA VAL A 184 -0.78 -0.87 -15.70
C VAL A 184 -1.76 0.24 -15.35
N GLN A 185 -2.48 0.78 -16.32
CA GLN A 185 -3.48 1.82 -16.09
C GLN A 185 -4.62 1.38 -15.16
N SER A 186 -5.04 0.10 -15.21
CA SER A 186 -6.06 -0.42 -14.31
C SER A 186 -5.54 -0.62 -12.88
N TYR A 187 -4.22 -0.65 -12.66
CA TYR A 187 -3.62 -0.95 -11.37
C TYR A 187 -3.39 0.27 -10.47
N TRP A 188 -3.26 1.47 -11.02
CA TRP A 188 -2.82 2.65 -10.26
C TRP A 188 -3.91 3.66 -9.94
N ASN A 189 -4.92 3.82 -10.81
CA ASN A 189 -6.15 4.56 -10.56
C ASN A 189 -7.04 4.51 -11.82
N GLN A 190 -8.36 4.39 -11.67
CA GLN A 190 -9.29 4.67 -12.78
C GLN A 190 -9.13 6.10 -13.33
N THR A 191 -8.61 7.04 -12.53
CA THR A 191 -8.38 8.42 -13.00
C THR A 191 -7.33 8.50 -14.12
N PHE A 192 -6.43 7.51 -14.28
CA PHE A 192 -5.45 7.48 -15.38
C PHE A 192 -6.06 7.10 -16.74
N SER A 193 -7.24 6.47 -16.79
CA SER A 193 -7.80 5.95 -18.05
C SER A 193 -8.37 7.02 -18.97
N ASP A 194 -8.66 8.23 -18.46
CA ASP A 194 -9.55 9.17 -19.14
C ASP A 194 -8.83 10.33 -19.87
N MET A 195 -7.49 10.34 -19.95
CA MET A 195 -6.75 11.48 -20.53
C MET A 195 -5.58 11.15 -21.46
N ILE A 196 -5.43 12.00 -22.49
CA ILE A 196 -4.29 12.14 -23.43
C ILE A 196 -2.94 12.40 -22.70
N GLY A 197 -2.94 12.60 -21.38
CA GLY A 197 -1.76 12.78 -20.52
C GLY A 197 -1.18 11.50 -19.90
N SER A 198 -1.77 10.33 -20.17
CA SER A 198 -1.42 9.05 -19.52
C SER A 198 0.07 8.68 -19.63
N ASP A 199 0.74 8.95 -20.76
CA ASP A 199 2.17 8.61 -20.93
C ASP A 199 3.10 9.45 -20.06
N MET A 200 2.83 10.76 -19.92
CA MET A 200 3.66 11.65 -19.10
C MET A 200 3.45 11.35 -17.61
N GLU A 201 2.20 11.10 -17.22
CA GLU A 201 1.88 10.74 -15.84
C GLU A 201 2.43 9.35 -15.47
N LEU A 202 2.42 8.40 -16.41
CA LEU A 202 3.03 7.08 -16.24
C LEU A 202 4.55 7.16 -16.15
N SER A 203 5.18 7.99 -16.98
CA SER A 203 6.62 8.25 -16.91
C SER A 203 7.02 8.86 -15.56
N LYS A 204 6.24 9.84 -15.08
CA LYS A 204 6.42 10.43 -13.76
C LYS A 204 6.22 9.40 -12.64
N LEU A 205 5.15 8.61 -12.71
CA LEU A 205 4.89 7.54 -11.75
C LEU A 205 6.10 6.61 -11.67
N PHE A 206 6.60 6.12 -12.79
CA PHE A 206 7.74 5.21 -12.75
C PHE A 206 9.02 5.86 -12.26
N GLN A 207 9.24 7.15 -12.57
CA GLN A 207 10.34 7.91 -12.00
C GLN A 207 10.23 7.95 -10.46
N ASP A 208 9.04 8.25 -9.94
CA ASP A 208 8.76 8.30 -8.51
C ASP A 208 8.88 6.90 -7.85
N MET A 209 8.45 5.83 -8.54
CA MET A 209 8.62 4.44 -8.09
C MET A 209 10.07 4.05 -7.85
N THR A 210 11.04 4.67 -8.53
CA THR A 210 12.45 4.41 -8.23
C THR A 210 12.85 4.84 -6.82
N HIS A 211 12.13 5.80 -6.23
CA HIS A 211 12.40 6.32 -4.90
C HIS A 211 11.66 5.56 -3.79
N TRP A 212 10.65 4.76 -4.15
CA TRP A 212 9.82 4.01 -3.21
C TRP A 212 10.61 3.01 -2.38
N SER A 213 10.33 2.97 -1.08
CA SER A 213 11.00 2.15 -0.08
C SER A 213 12.53 2.21 -0.15
N GLY A 214 13.13 3.27 -0.69
CA GLY A 214 14.59 3.37 -0.86
C GLY A 214 15.16 2.47 -1.96
N PHE A 215 14.35 2.03 -2.94
CA PHE A 215 14.76 1.18 -4.06
C PHE A 215 16.02 1.70 -4.77
N ARG A 216 16.02 2.98 -5.16
CA ARG A 216 17.17 3.64 -5.81
C ARG A 216 18.42 3.70 -4.94
N ILE A 217 18.27 3.72 -3.61
CA ILE A 217 19.40 3.71 -2.68
C ILE A 217 20.02 2.31 -2.66
N ARG A 218 19.20 1.26 -2.53
CA ARG A 218 19.66 -0.15 -2.56
C ARG A 218 20.28 -0.53 -3.91
N HIS A 219 19.74 0.01 -5.00
CA HIS A 219 20.14 -0.32 -6.37
C HIS A 219 20.83 0.84 -7.10
N ALA A 220 21.62 1.65 -6.39
CA ALA A 220 22.27 2.84 -6.94
C ALA A 220 23.09 2.54 -8.22
N HIS A 221 23.65 1.34 -8.35
CA HIS A 221 24.39 0.90 -9.53
C HIS A 221 23.56 0.89 -10.83
N LEU A 222 22.23 0.75 -10.74
CA LEU A 222 21.31 0.83 -11.88
C LEU A 222 21.08 2.28 -12.35
N PHE A 223 21.38 3.26 -11.48
CA PHE A 223 21.02 4.67 -11.66
C PHE A 223 22.23 5.61 -11.77
N ASN A 224 23.41 5.17 -11.32
CA ASN A 224 24.61 5.99 -11.33
C ASN A 224 25.17 6.27 -12.75
N GLN A 225 24.67 5.58 -13.77
CA GLN A 225 25.03 5.81 -15.19
C GLN A 225 24.20 6.94 -15.84
N LEU A 226 23.24 7.53 -15.13
CA LEU A 226 22.28 8.54 -15.62
C LEU A 226 22.85 9.95 -15.87
N LYS A 227 24.18 10.14 -15.89
CA LYS A 227 24.80 11.43 -16.25
C LYS A 227 24.84 11.67 -17.76
N THR A 228 23.88 11.15 -18.52
CA THR A 228 23.72 11.50 -19.93
C THR A 228 22.97 12.82 -20.04
N SER A 229 23.47 13.73 -20.86
CA SER A 229 23.08 15.14 -21.01
C SER A 229 21.60 15.38 -21.34
N THR A 230 20.84 14.32 -21.67
CA THR A 230 19.43 14.37 -22.07
C THR A 230 18.44 14.06 -20.94
N GLY A 231 18.90 13.67 -19.74
CA GLY A 231 18.03 13.48 -18.57
C GLY A 231 16.97 12.36 -18.69
N ASP A 232 16.97 11.60 -19.79
CA ASP A 232 15.94 10.61 -20.07
C ASP A 232 16.26 9.28 -19.37
N PHE A 233 15.61 9.08 -18.23
CA PHE A 233 15.69 7.86 -17.42
C PHE A 233 15.42 6.60 -18.27
N TRP A 234 14.54 6.72 -19.26
CA TRP A 234 14.07 5.62 -20.13
C TRP A 234 14.90 5.39 -21.39
N SER A 235 16.14 5.88 -21.45
CA SER A 235 17.02 5.56 -22.59
C SER A 235 17.10 4.04 -22.84
N ARG A 236 17.18 3.63 -24.12
CA ARG A 236 17.20 2.22 -24.53
C ARG A 236 18.25 1.38 -23.79
N SER A 237 19.40 1.98 -23.47
CA SER A 237 20.49 1.32 -22.73
C SER A 237 20.14 1.03 -21.27
N ASN A 238 19.47 1.96 -20.59
CA ASN A 238 19.02 1.80 -19.20
C ASN A 238 17.96 0.70 -19.10
N ARG A 239 17.02 0.68 -20.07
CA ARG A 239 15.97 -0.35 -20.13
C ARG A 239 16.56 -1.77 -20.27
N LYS A 240 17.62 -1.93 -21.06
CA LYS A 240 18.32 -3.22 -21.21
C LYS A 240 19.04 -3.64 -19.92
N LEU A 241 19.75 -2.72 -19.26
CA LEU A 241 20.42 -3.01 -17.99
C LEU A 241 19.42 -3.42 -16.92
N LEU A 242 18.32 -2.68 -16.79
CA LEU A 242 17.26 -2.95 -15.83
C LEU A 242 16.60 -4.31 -16.10
N LYS A 243 16.31 -4.62 -17.36
CA LYS A 243 15.75 -5.92 -17.77
C LYS A 243 16.69 -7.08 -17.42
N ASN A 244 18.00 -6.96 -17.70
CA ASN A 244 18.97 -7.99 -17.37
C ASN A 244 19.08 -8.21 -15.85
N TYR A 245 19.06 -7.12 -15.08
CA TYR A 245 19.07 -7.18 -13.62
C TYR A 245 17.80 -7.87 -13.10
N TYR A 246 16.63 -7.47 -13.57
CA TYR A 246 15.35 -8.10 -13.25
C TYR A 246 15.36 -9.61 -13.52
N LEU A 247 15.75 -10.06 -14.71
CA LEU A 247 15.81 -11.49 -15.05
C LEU A 247 16.72 -12.28 -14.09
N THR A 248 17.88 -11.71 -13.74
CA THR A 248 18.81 -12.32 -12.79
C THR A 248 18.19 -12.47 -11.40
N GLU A 249 17.47 -11.45 -10.93
CA GLU A 249 16.83 -11.49 -9.62
C GLU A 249 15.61 -12.42 -9.60
N VAL A 250 14.85 -12.53 -10.69
CA VAL A 250 13.75 -13.51 -10.81
C VAL A 250 14.27 -14.93 -10.63
N GLU A 251 15.38 -15.29 -11.29
CA GLU A 251 16.01 -16.60 -11.11
C GLU A 251 16.46 -16.84 -9.65
N ARG A 252 16.94 -15.80 -8.97
CA ARG A 252 17.33 -15.90 -7.54
C ARG A 252 16.13 -16.12 -6.64
N ILE A 253 15.01 -15.44 -6.91
CA ILE A 253 13.77 -15.63 -6.16
C ILE A 253 13.21 -17.03 -6.40
N GLN A 254 13.13 -17.47 -7.65
CA GLN A 254 12.66 -18.82 -8.00
C GLN A 254 13.40 -19.91 -7.21
N LYS A 255 14.73 -19.80 -7.07
CA LYS A 255 15.52 -20.75 -6.29
C LYS A 255 15.30 -20.66 -4.77
N LYS A 256 14.97 -19.48 -4.25
CA LYS A 256 14.82 -19.23 -2.80
C LYS A 256 13.39 -19.37 -2.30
N LEU A 257 12.40 -19.29 -3.19
CA LEU A 257 10.98 -19.28 -2.83
C LEU A 257 10.56 -20.49 -1.99
N PRO A 258 10.93 -21.75 -2.31
CA PRO A 258 10.54 -22.90 -1.49
C PRO A 258 11.09 -22.82 -0.06
N ILE A 259 12.34 -22.34 0.10
CA ILE A 259 12.98 -22.17 1.41
C ILE A 259 12.31 -21.05 2.20
N LEU A 260 11.95 -19.96 1.53
CA LEU A 260 11.24 -18.84 2.13
C LEU A 260 9.88 -19.27 2.67
N VAL A 261 9.09 -19.99 1.85
CA VAL A 261 7.76 -20.45 2.24
C VAL A 261 7.85 -21.33 3.48
N GLN A 262 8.73 -22.35 3.46
CA GLN A 262 8.96 -23.22 4.61
C GLN A 262 9.38 -22.45 5.87
N SER A 263 10.14 -21.37 5.71
CA SER A 263 10.63 -20.56 6.84
C SER A 263 9.56 -19.65 7.43
N VAL A 264 8.50 -19.34 6.69
CA VAL A 264 7.44 -18.41 7.05
C VAL A 264 6.22 -19.11 7.68
N VAL A 265 6.12 -20.45 7.59
CA VAL A 265 4.99 -21.27 8.05
C VAL A 265 4.66 -21.12 9.55
N GLU A 266 5.54 -20.57 10.38
CA GLU A 266 5.25 -20.47 11.82
C GLU A 266 4.83 -19.06 12.26
N HIS A 267 5.06 -18.03 11.45
CA HIS A 267 4.84 -16.65 11.88
C HIS A 267 3.62 -16.01 11.19
N PRO A 268 2.55 -15.65 11.93
CA PRO A 268 1.29 -15.18 11.33
C PRO A 268 1.47 -13.94 10.46
N ILE A 269 2.23 -12.94 10.93
CA ILE A 269 2.46 -11.71 10.14
C ILE A 269 3.23 -11.98 8.84
N LEU A 270 4.27 -12.84 8.88
CA LEU A 270 5.04 -13.17 7.70
C LEU A 270 4.19 -13.96 6.69
N LYS A 271 3.31 -14.86 7.16
CA LYS A 271 2.34 -15.56 6.30
C LYS A 271 1.45 -14.59 5.55
N LEU A 272 0.89 -13.60 6.24
CA LEU A 272 0.01 -12.61 5.61
C LEU A 272 0.76 -11.80 4.55
N LYS A 273 1.99 -11.35 4.87
CA LYS A 273 2.86 -10.65 3.91
C LYS A 273 3.17 -11.52 2.69
N LEU A 274 3.64 -12.74 2.90
CA LEU A 274 3.99 -13.65 1.81
C LEU A 274 2.77 -14.00 0.94
N ALA A 275 1.61 -14.28 1.55
CA ALA A 275 0.37 -14.54 0.83
C ALA A 275 -0.04 -13.35 -0.05
N SER A 276 0.20 -12.12 0.42
CA SER A 276 -0.08 -10.91 -0.35
C SER A 276 0.80 -10.82 -1.59
N TYR A 277 2.10 -11.11 -1.48
CA TYR A 277 2.98 -11.17 -2.64
C TYR A 277 2.55 -12.27 -3.61
N ILE A 278 2.34 -13.50 -3.13
CA ILE A 278 1.97 -14.64 -3.98
C ILE A 278 0.69 -14.32 -4.77
N VAL A 279 -0.35 -13.85 -4.09
CA VAL A 279 -1.63 -13.54 -4.74
C VAL A 279 -1.48 -12.39 -5.74
N ILE A 280 -0.81 -11.28 -5.38
CA ILE A 280 -0.66 -10.16 -6.32
C ILE A 280 0.20 -10.54 -7.53
N PHE A 281 1.28 -11.31 -7.34
CA PHE A 281 2.10 -11.80 -8.45
C PHE A 281 1.31 -12.74 -9.36
N ASP A 282 0.49 -13.63 -8.80
CA ASP A 282 -0.35 -14.56 -9.57
C ASP A 282 -1.50 -13.84 -10.29
N THR A 283 -2.20 -12.91 -9.63
CA THR A 283 -3.44 -12.34 -10.17
C THR A 283 -3.19 -11.17 -11.11
N LEU A 284 -2.25 -10.30 -10.76
CA LEU A 284 -2.01 -9.05 -11.50
C LEU A 284 -0.80 -9.11 -12.41
N LEU A 285 0.15 -9.99 -12.10
CA LEU A 285 1.41 -10.11 -12.81
C LEU A 285 1.55 -11.47 -13.50
N SER A 286 0.46 -12.23 -13.72
CA SER A 286 0.48 -13.57 -14.34
C SER A 286 1.25 -13.64 -15.66
N GLU A 287 1.18 -12.58 -16.47
CA GLU A 287 1.84 -12.48 -17.78
C GLU A 287 3.34 -12.12 -17.70
N THR A 288 3.84 -11.84 -16.50
CA THR A 288 5.24 -11.47 -16.24
C THR A 288 6.08 -12.68 -15.89
N ARG A 289 7.40 -12.54 -16.02
CA ARG A 289 8.31 -13.63 -15.67
C ARG A 289 8.22 -14.00 -14.19
N ILE A 290 8.06 -13.01 -13.30
CA ILE A 290 7.92 -13.27 -11.87
C ILE A 290 6.55 -13.86 -11.53
N GLY A 291 5.48 -13.44 -12.19
CA GLY A 291 4.14 -14.03 -11.99
C GLY A 291 4.12 -15.51 -12.35
N GLN A 292 4.78 -15.91 -13.44
CA GLN A 292 4.95 -17.34 -13.79
C GLN A 292 5.63 -18.14 -12.66
N VAL A 293 6.65 -17.58 -12.01
CA VAL A 293 7.34 -18.23 -10.88
C VAL A 293 6.39 -18.48 -9.70
N PHE A 294 5.48 -17.55 -9.42
CA PHE A 294 4.50 -17.71 -8.33
C PHE A 294 3.27 -18.53 -8.74
N HIS A 295 2.89 -18.51 -10.01
CA HIS A 295 1.79 -19.33 -10.54
C HIS A 295 2.12 -20.83 -10.49
N GLU A 296 3.37 -21.20 -10.76
CA GLU A 296 3.87 -22.58 -10.71
C GLU A 296 4.17 -23.08 -9.28
N SER A 297 4.01 -22.23 -8.25
CA SER A 297 4.27 -22.60 -6.86
C SER A 297 3.06 -23.32 -6.25
N ASP A 298 3.31 -24.49 -5.64
CA ASP A 298 2.30 -25.25 -4.88
C ASP A 298 1.67 -24.44 -3.74
N ASP A 299 2.37 -23.40 -3.27
CA ASP A 299 1.98 -22.55 -2.15
C ASP A 299 0.87 -21.55 -2.50
N LEU A 300 0.53 -21.42 -3.78
CA LEU A 300 -0.53 -20.53 -4.26
C LEU A 300 -1.89 -20.87 -3.63
N VAL A 301 -2.22 -22.16 -3.53
CA VAL A 301 -3.50 -22.62 -2.97
C VAL A 301 -3.64 -22.18 -1.52
N ASP A 302 -2.57 -22.28 -0.73
CA ASP A 302 -2.59 -21.90 0.67
C ASP A 302 -2.58 -20.38 0.86
N ALA A 303 -1.86 -19.64 0.00
CA ALA A 303 -1.93 -18.18 -0.04
C ALA A 303 -3.36 -17.69 -0.31
N ARG A 304 -4.06 -18.27 -1.29
CA ARG A 304 -5.46 -17.94 -1.59
C ARG A 304 -6.39 -18.22 -0.42
N LYS A 305 -6.26 -19.39 0.23
CA LYS A 305 -7.03 -19.71 1.45
C LYS A 305 -6.78 -18.70 2.57
N ILE A 306 -5.55 -18.22 2.74
CA ILE A 306 -5.24 -17.18 3.72
C ILE A 306 -6.00 -15.90 3.38
N ILE A 307 -5.95 -15.42 2.13
CA ILE A 307 -6.71 -14.23 1.71
C ILE A 307 -8.20 -14.43 1.96
N LEU A 308 -8.75 -15.61 1.64
CA LEU A 308 -10.15 -15.98 1.81
C LEU A 308 -10.59 -16.19 3.27
N SER A 309 -9.65 -16.26 4.22
CA SER A 309 -9.97 -16.39 5.65
C SER A 309 -10.25 -15.05 6.34
N TYR A 310 -9.76 -13.94 5.78
CA TYR A 310 -9.99 -12.58 6.26
C TYR A 310 -11.02 -11.90 5.38
#